data_AF-A0A0C7IBK4-F1
#
_entry.id   AF-A0A0C7IBK4-F1
#
_cell.length_a   1.000
_cell.length_b   1.000
_cell.length_c   1.000
_cell.angle_alpha   90.00
_cell.angle_beta   90.00
_cell.angle_gamma   90.00
#
_symmetry.space_group_name_H-M   'P 1'
#
loop_
_entity.id
_entity.type
_entity.pdbx_description
1 polymer ?
#
loop_
_entity_poly.entity_id
_entity_poly.type
_entity_poly.pdbx_seq_one_letter_code
_entity_poly.pdbx_strand_id
1 'polypeptide(L)'
;MIIEQLDLETRSKIYAHTKKTLRKYQKGITTGKLTSINFAENILSNEDMLNLIDETTLNDVDFKDSYIKYIDKLIKNQNENLKKTNRKNFIQNNSKPTISQRIELKNLLLETGYELAIPIQYLNSSDVIEISKFISTGTIDLGNEKIYNYVVKLNKH
;
A
#
# COMPACT_ATOMS: atom_id res chain seq x y z
N MET A 1 10.22 -9.96 -14.99
CA MET A 1 10.40 -8.91 -13.95
C MET A 1 9.27 -9.06 -12.94
N ILE A 2 9.46 -8.79 -11.65
CA ILE A 2 8.37 -8.93 -10.65
C ILE A 2 8.04 -7.61 -9.95
N ILE A 3 6.83 -7.50 -9.38
CA ILE A 3 6.34 -6.26 -8.77
C ILE A 3 7.27 -5.74 -7.65
N GLU A 4 7.94 -6.62 -6.91
CA GLU A 4 8.90 -6.26 -5.85
C GLU A 4 10.16 -5.56 -6.39
N GLN A 5 10.50 -5.79 -7.66
CA GLN A 5 11.68 -5.22 -8.31
C GLN A 5 11.43 -3.82 -8.87
N LEU A 6 10.17 -3.38 -8.94
CA LEU A 6 9.84 -2.01 -9.32
C LEU A 6 10.33 -1.02 -8.26
N ASP A 7 10.69 0.17 -8.72
CA ASP A 7 11.01 1.27 -7.81
C ASP A 7 9.79 1.66 -6.96
N LEU A 8 10.05 2.27 -5.80
CA LEU A 8 9.00 2.58 -4.84
C LEU A 8 7.97 3.59 -5.35
N GLU A 9 8.37 4.52 -6.22
CA GLU A 9 7.45 5.50 -6.79
C GLU A 9 6.44 4.80 -7.69
N THR A 10 6.94 3.97 -8.61
CA THR A 10 6.10 3.18 -9.52
C THR A 10 5.20 2.22 -8.75
N ARG A 11 5.74 1.50 -7.75
CA ARG A 11 4.95 0.63 -6.85
C ARG A 11 3.85 1.42 -6.13
N SER A 12 4.14 2.63 -5.67
CA SER A 12 3.15 3.48 -4.99
C SER A 12 2.02 3.93 -5.92
N LYS A 13 2.35 4.30 -7.17
CA LYS A 13 1.35 4.65 -8.19
C LYS A 13 0.46 3.45 -8.55
N ILE A 14 1.06 2.27 -8.76
CA ILE A 14 0.34 1.02 -9.01
C ILE A 14 -0.57 0.69 -7.84
N TYR A 15 -0.08 0.76 -6.60
CA TYR A 15 -0.88 0.53 -5.40
C TYR A 15 -2.11 1.45 -5.37
N ALA A 16 -1.92 2.75 -5.60
CA ALA A 16 -3.00 3.73 -5.59
C ALA A 16 -4.05 3.43 -6.68
N HIS A 17 -3.61 3.13 -7.91
CA HIS A 17 -4.48 2.74 -9.01
C HIS A 17 -5.26 1.46 -8.68
N THR A 18 -4.55 0.42 -8.24
CA THR A 18 -5.12 -0.90 -7.87
C THR A 18 -6.15 -0.77 -6.76
N LYS A 19 -5.83 -0.03 -5.68
CA LYS A 19 -6.75 0.19 -4.56
C LYS A 19 -8.00 0.96 -4.96
N LYS A 20 -7.86 1.97 -5.83
CA LYS A 20 -8.99 2.72 -6.39
C LYS A 20 -9.92 1.79 -7.16
N THR A 21 -9.36 0.92 -7.98
CA THR A 21 -10.13 -0.07 -8.76
C THR A 21 -10.76 -1.12 -7.84
N LEU A 22 -10.03 -1.66 -6.86
CA LEU A 22 -10.55 -2.65 -5.90
C LEU A 22 -11.81 -2.15 -5.19
N ARG A 23 -11.81 -0.87 -4.80
CA ARG A 23 -12.95 -0.24 -4.14
C ARG A 23 -14.19 -0.14 -5.03
N LYS A 24 -14.03 0.03 -6.36
CA LYS A 24 -15.16 0.00 -7.32
C LYS A 24 -15.81 -1.37 -7.37
N TYR A 25 -15.01 -2.44 -7.35
CA TYR A 25 -15.48 -3.82 -7.47
C TYR A 25 -15.71 -4.52 -6.13
N GLN A 26 -15.81 -3.76 -5.04
CA GLN A 26 -15.86 -4.29 -3.68
C GLN A 26 -16.88 -5.42 -3.49
N LYS A 27 -18.10 -5.23 -3.99
CA LYS A 27 -19.19 -6.22 -3.86
C LYS A 27 -18.83 -7.54 -4.55
N GLY A 28 -18.24 -7.48 -5.75
CA GLY A 28 -17.81 -8.67 -6.50
C GLY A 28 -16.69 -9.42 -5.79
N ILE A 29 -15.72 -8.69 -5.23
CA ILE A 29 -14.60 -9.24 -4.45
C ILE A 29 -15.10 -9.90 -3.16
N THR A 30 -15.97 -9.23 -2.40
CA THR A 30 -16.49 -9.77 -1.13
C THR A 30 -17.35 -11.02 -1.32
N THR A 31 -18.01 -11.15 -2.47
CA THR A 31 -18.86 -12.31 -2.80
C THR A 31 -18.08 -13.45 -3.46
N GLY A 32 -16.78 -13.26 -3.74
CA GLY A 32 -15.94 -14.23 -4.43
C GLY A 32 -16.24 -14.36 -5.93
N LYS A 33 -17.14 -13.54 -6.48
CA LYS A 33 -17.48 -13.53 -7.92
C LYS A 33 -16.35 -12.96 -8.78
N LEU A 34 -15.49 -12.13 -8.19
CA LEU A 34 -14.34 -11.55 -8.85
C LEU A 34 -13.06 -12.07 -8.18
N THR A 35 -12.33 -12.92 -8.92
CA THR A 35 -11.05 -13.50 -8.49
C THR A 35 -9.90 -12.52 -8.75
N SER A 36 -8.75 -12.74 -8.10
CA SER A 36 -7.53 -11.96 -8.34
C SER A 36 -7.06 -12.03 -9.79
N ILE A 37 -7.21 -13.19 -10.44
CA ILE A 37 -6.87 -13.40 -11.85
C ILE A 37 -7.70 -12.48 -12.75
N ASN A 38 -9.04 -12.60 -12.70
CA ASN A 38 -9.92 -11.79 -13.54
C ASN A 38 -9.78 -10.29 -13.25
N PHE A 39 -9.49 -9.95 -11.99
CA PHE A 39 -9.24 -8.58 -11.58
C PHE A 39 -7.91 -8.03 -12.12
N ALA A 40 -6.85 -8.84 -12.09
CA ALA A 40 -5.55 -8.51 -12.64
C ALA A 40 -5.64 -8.28 -14.15
N GLU A 41 -6.26 -9.20 -14.89
CA GLU A 41 -6.47 -9.07 -16.33
C GLU A 41 -7.21 -7.78 -16.68
N ASN A 42 -8.26 -7.44 -15.93
CA ASN A 42 -9.02 -6.21 -16.16
C ASN A 42 -8.17 -4.94 -15.95
N ILE A 43 -7.37 -4.90 -14.87
CA ILE A 43 -6.50 -3.74 -14.62
C ILE A 43 -5.39 -3.66 -15.66
N LEU A 44 -4.71 -4.77 -15.93
CA LEU A 44 -3.57 -4.81 -16.84
C LEU A 44 -3.99 -4.51 -18.29
N SER A 45 -5.25 -4.76 -18.66
CA SER A 45 -5.79 -4.40 -19.97
C SER A 45 -6.26 -2.94 -20.07
N ASN A 46 -6.24 -2.18 -18.96
CA ASN A 46 -6.62 -0.77 -18.98
C ASN A 46 -5.44 0.10 -19.45
N GLU A 47 -5.67 0.94 -20.46
CA GLU A 47 -4.69 1.91 -20.99
C GLU A 47 -4.08 2.81 -19.89
N ASP A 48 -4.82 3.06 -18.80
CA ASP A 48 -4.30 3.80 -17.65
C ASP A 48 -3.01 3.17 -17.06
N MET A 49 -2.84 1.84 -17.14
CA MET A 49 -1.66 1.15 -16.63
C MET A 49 -0.41 1.41 -17.48
N LEU A 50 -0.56 1.71 -18.77
CA LEU A 50 0.56 2.08 -19.65
C LEU A 50 1.19 3.43 -19.26
N ASN A 51 0.46 4.26 -18.52
CA ASN A 51 1.00 5.49 -17.93
C ASN A 51 1.88 5.22 -16.69
N LEU A 52 1.84 4.01 -16.14
CA LEU A 52 2.53 3.63 -14.91
C LEU A 52 3.67 2.65 -15.15
N ILE A 53 3.52 1.75 -16.12
CA ILE A 53 4.46 0.69 -16.45
C ILE A 53 4.56 0.60 -17.97
N ASP A 54 5.77 0.37 -18.47
CA ASP A 54 6.03 0.17 -19.89
C ASP A 54 5.34 -1.11 -20.43
N GLU A 55 5.03 -1.09 -21.73
CA GLU A 55 4.33 -2.19 -22.40
C GLU A 55 5.10 -3.53 -22.33
N THR A 56 6.44 -3.47 -22.32
CA THR A 56 7.26 -4.69 -22.21
C THR A 56 7.09 -5.36 -20.85
N THR A 57 7.17 -4.61 -19.76
CA THR A 57 6.90 -5.14 -18.41
C THR A 57 5.45 -5.56 -18.24
N LEU A 58 4.49 -4.82 -18.81
CA LEU A 58 3.07 -5.17 -18.75
C LEU A 58 2.77 -6.52 -19.41
N ASN A 59 3.48 -6.85 -20.48
CA ASN A 59 3.33 -8.11 -21.22
C ASN A 59 4.16 -9.27 -20.67
N ASP A 60 5.08 -9.01 -19.75
CA ASP A 60 5.93 -10.01 -19.10
C ASP A 60 5.09 -10.99 -18.25
N VAL A 61 5.30 -12.29 -18.46
CA VAL A 61 4.52 -13.35 -17.80
C VAL A 61 4.81 -13.38 -16.30
N ASP A 62 6.09 -13.27 -15.91
CA ASP A 62 6.49 -13.27 -14.50
C ASP A 62 5.89 -12.06 -13.76
N PHE A 63 5.82 -10.91 -14.44
CA PHE A 63 5.19 -9.72 -13.88
C PHE A 63 3.70 -9.95 -13.62
N LYS A 64 2.96 -10.46 -14.62
CA LYS A 64 1.53 -10.77 -14.48
C LYS A 64 1.27 -11.72 -13.31
N ASP A 65 2.07 -12.78 -13.19
CA ASP A 65 1.95 -13.75 -12.10
C ASP A 65 2.25 -13.13 -10.73
N SER A 66 3.28 -12.29 -10.64
CA SER A 66 3.60 -11.56 -9.40
C SER A 66 2.49 -10.56 -9.04
N TYR A 67 1.88 -9.91 -10.03
CA TYR A 67 0.82 -8.93 -9.85
C TYR A 67 -0.49 -9.57 -9.39
N ILE A 68 -0.82 -10.77 -9.89
CA ILE A 68 -1.97 -11.56 -9.39
C ILE A 68 -1.78 -11.87 -7.90
N LYS A 69 -0.61 -12.36 -7.48
CA LYS A 69 -0.29 -12.64 -6.07
C LYS A 69 -0.38 -11.37 -5.21
N TYR A 70 0.06 -10.25 -5.75
CA TYR A 70 -0.04 -8.96 -5.10
C TYR A 70 -1.50 -8.53 -4.88
N ILE A 71 -2.35 -8.64 -5.90
CA ILE A 71 -3.79 -8.39 -5.80
C ILE A 71 -4.43 -9.30 -4.75
N ASP A 72 -4.08 -10.59 -4.71
CA ASP A 72 -4.57 -11.51 -3.69
C ASP A 72 -4.25 -11.03 -2.27
N LYS A 73 -3.02 -10.55 -2.06
CA LYS A 73 -2.62 -9.95 -0.77
C LYS A 73 -3.48 -8.72 -0.43
N LEU A 74 -3.72 -7.84 -1.40
CA LEU A 74 -4.56 -6.64 -1.20
C LEU A 74 -6.02 -6.99 -0.89
N ILE A 75 -6.60 -7.95 -1.62
CA ILE A 75 -7.95 -8.44 -1.42
C ILE A 75 -8.08 -9.07 -0.04
N LYS A 76 -7.12 -9.92 0.36
CA LYS A 76 -7.10 -10.54 1.69
C LYS A 76 -7.08 -9.49 2.79
N ASN A 77 -6.15 -8.53 2.72
CA ASN A 77 -6.05 -7.44 3.70
C ASN A 77 -7.36 -6.65 3.79
N GLN A 78 -7.99 -6.36 2.66
CA GLN A 78 -9.25 -5.64 2.61
C GLN A 78 -10.42 -6.42 3.21
N ASN A 79 -10.55 -7.70 2.87
CA ASN A 79 -11.60 -8.56 3.40
C ASN A 79 -11.44 -8.80 4.90
N GLU A 80 -10.22 -8.94 5.40
CA GLU A 80 -9.95 -9.02 6.84
C GLU A 80 -10.40 -7.75 7.56
N ASN A 81 -10.12 -6.57 7.00
CA ASN A 81 -10.57 -5.29 7.56
C ASN A 81 -12.10 -5.16 7.59
N LEU A 82 -12.80 -5.62 6.54
CA LEU A 82 -14.27 -5.60 6.49
C LEU A 82 -14.94 -6.61 7.43
N LYS A 83 -14.39 -7.83 7.54
CA LYS A 83 -14.88 -8.83 8.50
C LYS A 83 -14.77 -8.33 9.93
N LYS A 84 -13.67 -7.61 10.23
CA LYS A 84 -13.43 -6.98 11.51
C LYS A 84 -14.47 -5.90 11.81
N THR A 85 -14.77 -4.99 10.88
CA THR A 85 -15.77 -3.92 11.09
C THR A 85 -17.21 -4.41 11.28
N ASN A 86 -17.58 -5.57 10.73
CA ASN A 86 -18.96 -6.08 10.82
C ASN A 86 -19.28 -6.79 12.16
N ARG A 87 -18.31 -6.97 13.05
CA ARG A 87 -18.55 -7.56 14.38
C ARG A 87 -19.08 -6.48 15.31
N LYS A 88 -20.28 -6.70 15.89
CA LYS A 88 -21.03 -5.76 16.76
C LYS A 88 -20.23 -5.15 17.94
N ASN A 89 -19.12 -5.77 18.36
CA ASN A 89 -18.27 -5.31 19.47
C ASN A 89 -16.80 -5.07 19.04
N PHE A 90 -16.53 -4.84 17.76
CA PHE A 90 -15.15 -4.67 17.30
C PHE A 90 -14.63 -3.26 17.58
N ILE A 91 -13.70 -3.17 18.53
CA ILE A 91 -12.80 -2.03 18.65
C ILE A 91 -11.83 -2.11 17.47
N GLN A 92 -11.85 -1.11 16.61
CA GLN A 92 -10.94 -1.05 15.47
C GLN A 92 -9.49 -1.09 15.99
N ASN A 93 -8.70 -2.11 15.60
CA ASN A 93 -7.26 -2.15 15.85
C ASN A 93 -6.48 -1.07 15.04
N ASN A 94 -7.13 0.07 14.74
CA ASN A 94 -6.48 1.33 14.46
C ASN A 94 -6.12 1.98 15.81
N SER A 95 -5.40 1.25 16.66
CA SER A 95 -4.96 1.80 17.93
C SER A 95 -4.13 3.04 17.65
N LYS A 96 -4.49 4.14 18.31
CA LYS A 96 -3.70 5.35 18.23
C LYS A 96 -2.28 5.01 18.70
N PRO A 97 -1.24 5.52 18.01
CA PRO A 97 0.13 5.30 18.45
C PRO A 97 0.31 5.85 19.85
N THR A 98 1.05 5.11 20.68
CA THR A 98 1.39 5.52 22.04
C THR A 98 2.24 6.79 22.02
N ILE A 99 2.33 7.47 23.17
CA ILE A 99 3.19 8.67 23.28
C ILE A 99 4.64 8.32 22.94
N SER A 100 5.14 7.17 23.39
CA SER A 100 6.50 6.69 23.08
C SER A 100 6.71 6.55 21.57
N GLN A 101 5.81 5.84 20.89
CA GLN A 101 5.89 5.66 19.43
C GLN A 101 5.90 6.99 18.67
N ARG A 102 5.12 7.98 19.14
CA ARG A 102 5.10 9.31 18.53
C ARG A 102 6.40 10.08 18.74
N ILE A 103 7.00 9.97 19.92
CA ILE A 103 8.29 10.61 20.25
C ILE A 103 9.40 9.96 19.44
N GLU A 104 9.46 8.63 19.41
CA GLU A 104 10.44 7.87 18.62
C GLU A 104 10.39 8.24 17.14
N LEU A 105 9.18 8.28 16.56
CA LEU A 105 9.01 8.66 15.16
C LEU A 105 9.47 10.11 14.91
N LYS A 106 9.14 11.05 15.80
CA LYS A 106 9.58 12.45 15.66
C LYS A 106 11.10 12.59 15.68
N ASN A 107 11.77 11.90 16.60
CA ASN A 107 13.23 11.92 16.68
C ASN A 107 13.85 11.32 15.41
N LEU A 108 13.34 10.17 14.95
CA LEU A 108 13.81 9.51 13.74
C LEU A 108 13.68 10.42 12.50
N LEU A 109 12.55 11.11 12.34
CA LEU A 109 12.32 12.07 11.25
C LEU A 109 13.35 13.20 11.27
N LEU A 110 13.60 13.79 12.45
CA LEU A 110 14.58 14.87 12.62
C LEU A 110 16.01 14.42 12.28
N GLU A 111 16.42 13.24 12.75
CA GLU A 111 17.75 12.68 12.54
C GLU A 111 18.02 12.33 11.07
N THR A 112 17.00 11.85 10.36
CA THR A 112 17.14 11.37 8.97
C THR A 112 16.80 12.41 7.91
N GLY A 113 16.28 13.57 8.32
CA GLY A 113 15.86 14.64 7.41
C GLY A 113 14.59 14.32 6.63
N TYR A 114 13.74 13.44 7.17
CA TYR A 114 12.40 13.19 6.64
C TYR A 114 11.35 14.03 7.39
N GLU A 115 10.26 14.34 6.72
CA GLU A 115 9.06 14.93 7.33
C GLU A 115 7.82 14.12 6.98
N LEU A 116 6.78 14.22 7.81
CA LEU A 116 5.49 13.63 7.49
C LEU A 116 4.70 14.53 6.54
N ALA A 117 4.18 13.94 5.46
CA ALA A 117 3.25 14.60 4.55
C ALA A 117 1.86 14.82 5.17
N ILE A 118 1.53 14.08 6.24
CA ILE A 118 0.25 14.17 6.94
C ILE A 118 0.48 14.35 8.46
N PRO A 119 -0.43 15.05 9.17
CA PRO A 119 -0.32 15.17 10.62
C PRO A 119 -0.30 13.82 11.34
N ILE A 120 0.59 13.66 12.31
CA ILE A 120 0.80 12.42 13.10
C ILE A 120 -0.49 11.88 13.76
N GLN A 121 -1.48 12.73 14.00
CA GLN A 121 -2.77 12.36 14.56
C GLN A 121 -3.62 11.45 13.66
N TYR A 122 -3.35 11.45 12.35
CA TYR A 122 -4.02 10.58 11.39
C TYR A 122 -3.35 9.20 11.24
N LEU A 123 -2.18 9.01 11.85
CA LEU A 123 -1.47 7.74 11.84
C LEU A 123 -2.01 6.81 12.92
N ASN A 124 -2.14 5.53 12.59
CA ASN A 124 -2.30 4.47 13.58
C ASN A 124 -0.93 3.86 13.96
N SER A 125 -0.91 3.00 14.97
CA SER A 125 0.33 2.37 15.45
C SER A 125 1.06 1.58 14.36
N SER A 126 0.33 0.90 13.46
CA SER A 126 0.92 0.17 12.34
C SER A 126 1.57 1.14 11.35
N ASP A 127 0.93 2.26 11.04
CA ASP A 127 1.51 3.27 10.14
C ASP A 127 2.83 3.80 10.71
N VAL A 128 2.89 4.07 12.02
CA VAL A 128 4.13 4.52 12.67
C VAL A 128 5.24 3.49 12.54
N ILE A 129 4.95 2.21 12.80
CA ILE A 129 5.94 1.13 12.67
C ILE A 129 6.45 1.01 11.24
N GLU A 130 5.55 1.03 10.25
CA GLU A 130 5.90 0.90 8.84
C GLU A 130 6.67 2.12 8.31
N ILE A 131 6.32 3.34 8.76
CA ILE A 131 7.09 4.55 8.45
C ILE A 131 8.50 4.44 9.05
N SER A 132 8.62 4.07 10.33
CA SER A 132 9.93 3.93 10.97
C SER A 132 10.80 2.88 10.27
N LYS A 133 10.21 1.76 9.88
CA LYS A 133 10.86 0.73 9.07
C LYS A 133 11.35 1.32 7.75
N PHE A 134 10.48 1.98 6.99
CA PHE A 134 10.83 2.56 5.70
C PHE A 134 11.98 3.57 5.81
N ILE A 135 11.95 4.48 6.79
CA ILE A 135 13.03 5.46 7.00
C ILE A 135 14.36 4.76 7.31
N SER A 136 14.32 3.67 8.07
CA SER A 136 15.53 2.97 8.52
C SER A 136 16.12 2.05 7.44
N THR A 137 15.28 1.41 6.62
CA THR A 137 15.71 0.37 5.67
C THR A 137 15.65 0.82 4.21
N GLY A 138 14.93 1.90 3.91
CA GLY A 138 14.62 2.32 2.54
C GLY A 138 13.62 1.39 1.83
N THR A 139 12.99 0.46 2.53
CA THR A 139 12.10 -0.55 1.92
C THR A 139 10.68 -0.50 2.47
N ILE A 140 9.71 -0.80 1.61
CA ILE A 140 8.29 -0.87 1.96
C ILE A 140 7.76 -2.26 1.59
N ASP A 141 7.08 -2.91 2.53
CA ASP A 141 6.47 -4.21 2.32
C ASP A 141 5.29 -4.12 1.35
N LEU A 142 5.09 -5.17 0.55
CA LEU A 142 3.97 -5.23 -0.38
C LEU A 142 2.62 -5.05 0.32
N GLY A 143 1.81 -4.12 -0.19
CA GLY A 143 0.50 -3.78 0.34
C GLY A 143 0.49 -2.58 1.31
N ASN A 144 1.67 -2.08 1.68
CA ASN A 144 1.86 -0.88 2.50
C ASN A 144 2.44 0.29 1.70
N GLU A 145 2.38 0.28 0.37
CA GLU A 145 2.97 1.32 -0.48
C GLU A 145 2.41 2.74 -0.25
N LYS A 146 1.26 2.86 0.44
CA LYS A 146 0.76 4.16 0.94
C LYS A 146 1.80 4.92 1.79
N ILE A 147 2.68 4.20 2.49
CA ILE A 147 3.70 4.75 3.39
C ILE A 147 4.69 5.63 2.63
N TYR A 148 4.95 5.31 1.35
CA TYR A 148 5.78 6.12 0.48
C TYR A 148 5.26 7.57 0.39
N ASN A 149 3.94 7.76 0.39
CA ASN A 149 3.30 9.08 0.31
C ASN A 149 3.12 9.75 1.67
N TYR A 150 3.48 9.08 2.77
CA TYR A 150 3.34 9.64 4.12
C TYR A 150 4.59 10.38 4.59
N VAL A 151 5.72 10.20 3.90
CA VAL A 151 6.98 10.86 4.23
C VAL A 151 7.58 11.55 3.02
N VAL A 152 8.24 12.68 3.25
CA VAL A 152 8.95 13.45 2.25
C VAL A 152 10.38 13.66 2.74
N LYS A 153 11.36 13.41 1.88
CA LYS A 153 12.76 13.70 2.21
C LYS A 153 13.02 15.18 1.99
N LEU A 154 13.46 15.88 3.03
CA LEU A 154 13.89 17.27 2.89
C LEU A 154 15.23 17.28 2.16
N ASN A 155 15.25 17.93 1.00
CA ASN A 155 16.50 18.41 0.44
C ASN A 155 16.89 19.64 1.28
N LYS A 156 17.65 19.41 2.37
CA LYS A 156 18.28 20.54 3.07
C LYS A 156 19.26 21.17 2.08
N HIS A 157 18.93 22.38 1.62
CA HIS A 157 19.83 23.26 0.88
C HIS A 157 21.03 23.64 1.74
#